data_AF-A0A358SUN6-F1
#
_entry.id   AF-A0A358SUN6-F1
#
_cell.length_a   1.000
_cell.length_b   1.000
_cell.length_c   1.000
_cell.angle_alpha   90.00
_cell.angle_beta   90.00
_cell.angle_gamma   90.00
#
_symmetry.space_group_name_H-M   'P 1'
#
loop_
_entity.id
_entity.type
_entity.pdbx_description
1 polymer ?
#
loop_
_entity_poly.entity_id
_entity_poly.type
_entity_poly.pdbx_seq_one_letter_code
_entity_poly.pdbx_strand_id
1 'polypeptide(L)'
;MVDVSGKEITSRAARASGTVLLSPAAVAALREGTVPKGDALSVARIAAIQGAKRTPDLIPLCHPIGLHSVAVELEVADRGVTITATTRTADRTGVEMEALVAVGVALLAVYDMCKAV
;
A
#
# COMPACT_ATOMS: atom_id res chain seq x y z
N MET A 1 -16.06 -12.75 11.70
CA MET A 1 -14.89 -13.35 11.03
C MET A 1 -15.28 -14.79 10.71
N VAL A 2 -14.98 -15.28 9.51
CA VAL A 2 -15.29 -16.66 9.12
C VAL A 2 -14.23 -17.59 9.71
N ASP A 3 -14.63 -18.73 10.28
CA ASP A 3 -13.67 -19.73 10.72
C ASP A 3 -12.91 -20.33 9.52
N VAL A 4 -11.58 -20.31 9.61
CA VAL A 4 -10.67 -20.84 8.59
C VAL A 4 -9.83 -22.01 9.09
N SER A 5 -10.08 -22.50 10.31
CA SER A 5 -9.33 -23.60 10.96
C SER A 5 -9.30 -24.89 10.13
N GLY A 6 -10.38 -25.17 9.39
CA GLY A 6 -10.49 -26.33 8.50
C GLY A 6 -9.83 -26.17 7.12
N LYS A 7 -9.31 -24.98 6.77
CA LYS A 7 -8.67 -24.74 5.46
C LYS A 7 -7.19 -25.08 5.49
N GLU A 8 -6.65 -25.60 4.40
CA GLU A 8 -5.22 -25.88 4.28
C GLU A 8 -4.34 -24.62 4.28
N ILE A 9 -3.14 -24.74 4.85
CA ILE A 9 -2.08 -23.74 4.71
C ILE A 9 -1.48 -23.89 3.32
N THR A 10 -1.53 -22.81 2.54
CA THR A 10 -0.97 -22.78 1.18
C THR A 10 -0.18 -21.50 0.97
N SER A 11 0.74 -21.50 0.00
CA SER A 11 1.40 -20.26 -0.43
C SER A 11 0.38 -19.36 -1.13
N ARG A 12 0.29 -18.10 -0.69
CA ARG A 12 -0.68 -17.13 -1.20
C ARG A 12 0.04 -15.84 -1.56
N ALA A 13 -0.39 -15.22 -2.65
CA ALA A 13 0.08 -13.93 -3.09
C ALA A 13 -1.08 -13.11 -3.64
N ALA A 14 -1.04 -11.81 -3.43
CA ALA A 14 -1.99 -10.88 -4.02
C ALA A 14 -1.26 -9.65 -4.53
N ARG A 15 -1.81 -9.05 -5.58
CA ARG A 15 -1.33 -7.78 -6.14
C ARG A 15 -2.52 -6.83 -6.23
N ALA A 16 -2.33 -5.62 -5.71
CA ALA A 16 -3.28 -4.52 -5.86
C ALA A 16 -2.58 -3.31 -6.49
N SER A 17 -3.35 -2.46 -7.17
CA SER A 17 -2.85 -1.21 -7.74
C SER A 17 -3.88 -0.10 -7.58
N GLY A 18 -3.40 1.14 -7.44
CA GLY A 18 -4.22 2.33 -7.36
C GLY A 18 -3.43 3.57 -7.79
N THR A 19 -4.13 4.62 -8.20
CA THR A 19 -3.49 5.88 -8.63
C THR A 19 -4.07 7.05 -7.83
N VAL A 20 -3.19 7.88 -7.30
CA VAL A 20 -3.56 9.18 -6.71
C VAL A 20 -3.33 10.25 -7.76
N LEU A 21 -4.38 10.99 -8.10
CA LEU A 21 -4.28 12.10 -9.03
C LEU A 21 -3.78 13.34 -8.29
N LEU A 22 -2.85 14.06 -8.90
CA LEU A 22 -2.20 15.23 -8.32
C LEU A 22 -2.20 16.39 -9.32
N SER A 23 -1.98 17.60 -8.80
CA SER A 23 -1.75 18.77 -9.66
C SER A 23 -0.45 18.63 -10.45
N PRO A 24 -0.31 19.29 -11.63
CA PRO A 24 0.96 19.32 -12.35
C PRO A 24 2.12 19.85 -11.49
N ALA A 25 1.86 20.81 -10.61
CA ALA A 25 2.86 21.36 -9.68
C ALA A 25 3.34 20.30 -8.66
N ALA A 26 2.43 19.52 -8.08
CA ALA A 26 2.78 18.43 -7.17
C ALA A 26 3.55 17.31 -7.89
N VAL A 27 3.18 16.97 -9.13
CA VAL A 27 3.92 16.00 -9.96
C VAL A 27 5.34 16.49 -10.25
N ALA A 28 5.50 17.76 -10.61
CA ALA A 28 6.82 18.37 -10.82
C ALA A 28 7.66 18.30 -9.53
N ALA A 29 7.07 18.69 -8.40
CA ALA A 29 7.77 18.65 -7.10
C ALA A 29 8.20 17.23 -6.71
N LEU A 30 7.40 16.21 -7.02
CA LEU A 30 7.76 14.81 -6.82
C LEU A 30 8.95 14.37 -7.68
N ARG A 31 8.98 14.76 -8.96
CA ARG A 31 10.07 14.43 -9.90
C ARG A 31 11.37 15.13 -9.54
N GLU A 32 11.28 16.37 -9.06
CA GLU A 32 12.43 17.20 -8.69
C GLU A 32 12.92 16.96 -7.26
N GLY A 33 12.15 16.23 -6.44
CA GLY A 33 12.47 16.00 -5.03
C GLY A 33 12.31 17.26 -4.16
N THR A 34 11.44 18.19 -4.56
CA THR A 34 11.24 19.49 -3.91
C THR A 34 9.97 19.56 -3.05
N VAL A 35 9.33 18.42 -2.78
CA VAL A 35 8.19 18.33 -1.86
C VAL A 35 8.58 18.85 -0.47
N PRO A 36 7.89 19.87 0.10
CA PRO A 36 8.32 20.52 1.35
C PRO A 36 8.43 19.59 2.57
N LYS A 37 7.60 18.53 2.62
CA LYS A 37 7.63 17.54 3.71
C LYS A 37 8.76 16.50 3.58
N GLY A 38 9.54 16.53 2.50
CA GLY A 38 10.63 15.59 2.23
C GLY A 38 10.26 14.51 1.22
N ASP A 39 10.95 13.37 1.27
CA ASP A 39 10.81 12.28 0.30
C ASP A 39 9.46 11.56 0.42
N ALA A 40 8.49 12.03 -0.38
CA ALA A 40 7.14 11.50 -0.41
C ALA A 40 7.06 10.03 -0.86
N LEU A 41 7.93 9.59 -1.78
CA LEU A 41 7.87 8.24 -2.33
C LEU A 41 8.40 7.21 -1.32
N SER A 42 9.48 7.54 -0.62
CA SER A 42 10.01 6.70 0.47
C SER A 42 9.05 6.64 1.65
N VAL A 43 8.44 7.77 2.04
CA VAL A 43 7.41 7.80 3.10
C VAL A 43 6.21 6.94 2.71
N ALA A 44 5.70 7.07 1.48
CA ALA A 44 4.56 6.30 1.01
C ALA A 44 4.85 4.79 0.95
N ARG A 45 6.07 4.39 0.55
CA ARG A 45 6.52 3.00 0.57
C ARG A 45 6.52 2.41 1.97
N ILE A 46 7.05 3.12 2.94
CA ILE A 46 7.07 2.69 4.35
C ILE A 46 5.65 2.62 4.90
N ALA A 47 4.82 3.62 4.59
CA ALA A 47 3.42 3.66 4.99
C ALA A 47 2.63 2.46 4.43
N ALA A 48 2.85 2.09 3.17
CA ALA A 48 2.26 0.90 2.55
C ALA A 48 2.63 -0.39 3.31
N ILE A 49 3.91 -0.58 3.63
CA ILE A 49 4.42 -1.75 4.36
C ILE A 49 3.83 -1.81 5.78
N GLN A 50 3.73 -0.66 6.45
CA GLN A 50 3.08 -0.59 7.76
C GLN A 50 1.58 -0.87 7.66
N GLY A 51 0.90 -0.28 6.68
CA GLY A 51 -0.53 -0.49 6.41
C GLY A 51 -0.87 -1.96 6.20
N ALA A 52 -0.14 -2.66 5.34
CA ALA A 52 -0.31 -4.10 5.12
C ALA A 52 -0.28 -4.90 6.43
N LYS A 53 0.71 -4.64 7.30
CA LYS A 53 0.84 -5.34 8.59
C LYS A 53 -0.25 -4.98 9.60
N ARG A 54 -0.88 -3.82 9.44
CA ARG A 54 -1.97 -3.30 10.29
C ARG A 54 -3.36 -3.66 9.77
N THR A 55 -3.47 -4.38 8.65
CA THR A 55 -4.76 -4.77 8.06
C THR A 55 -5.76 -5.37 9.05
N PRO A 56 -5.40 -6.32 9.94
CA PRO A 56 -6.34 -6.85 10.92
C PRO A 56 -6.76 -5.83 12.00
N ASP A 57 -5.96 -4.79 12.25
CA ASP A 57 -6.32 -3.69 13.16
C ASP A 57 -7.33 -2.72 12.51
N LEU A 58 -7.29 -2.61 11.18
CA LEU A 58 -8.06 -1.63 10.39
C LEU A 58 -9.37 -2.21 9.83
N ILE A 59 -9.39 -3.49 9.47
CA ILE A 59 -10.54 -4.15 8.82
C ILE A 59 -11.15 -5.16 9.80
N PRO A 60 -12.34 -4.88 10.39
CA PRO A 60 -12.85 -5.60 11.56
C PRO A 60 -12.97 -7.12 11.46
N LEU A 61 -13.09 -7.67 10.25
CA LEU A 61 -13.29 -9.10 10.02
C LEU A 61 -12.10 -9.80 9.36
N CYS A 62 -10.98 -9.09 9.14
CA CYS A 62 -9.75 -9.69 8.62
C CYS A 62 -9.04 -10.50 9.72
N HIS A 63 -8.54 -11.67 9.34
CA HIS A 63 -7.71 -12.48 10.22
C HIS A 63 -6.34 -11.82 10.41
N PRO A 64 -5.69 -11.98 11.57
CA PRO A 64 -4.27 -11.69 11.69
C PRO A 64 -3.48 -12.71 10.86
N ILE A 65 -2.70 -12.25 9.89
CA ILE A 65 -1.92 -13.09 8.96
C ILE A 65 -0.43 -12.76 9.08
N GLY A 66 0.41 -13.80 9.13
CA GLY A 66 1.87 -13.65 9.07
C GLY A 66 2.33 -13.30 7.66
N LEU A 67 2.53 -12.02 7.35
CA LEU A 67 3.07 -11.60 6.05
C LEU A 67 4.56 -11.97 5.95
N HIS A 68 4.92 -12.65 4.85
CA HIS A 68 6.31 -12.99 4.55
C HIS A 68 7.01 -11.92 3.70
N SER A 69 6.26 -11.23 2.84
CA SER A 69 6.80 -10.12 2.06
C SER A 69 5.72 -9.10 1.69
N VAL A 70 6.10 -7.83 1.66
CA VAL A 70 5.33 -6.73 1.06
C VAL A 70 6.26 -5.97 0.13
N ALA A 71 6.06 -6.12 -1.18
CA ALA A 71 6.78 -5.35 -2.20
C ALA A 71 5.88 -4.21 -2.70
N VAL A 72 6.45 -3.02 -2.86
CA VAL A 72 5.71 -1.82 -3.27
C VAL A 72 6.44 -1.17 -4.43
N GLU A 73 5.73 -0.78 -5.47
CA GLU A 73 6.23 -0.05 -6.62
C GLU A 73 5.47 1.26 -6.70
N LEU A 74 6.19 2.37 -6.86
CA LEU A 74 5.61 3.70 -7.01
C LEU A 74 6.16 4.30 -8.30
N GLU A 75 5.26 4.70 -9.19
CA GLU A 75 5.58 5.29 -10.49
C GLU A 75 4.96 6.67 -10.59
N VAL A 76 5.79 7.69 -10.84
CA VAL A 76 5.34 9.08 -11.00
C VAL A 76 5.00 9.33 -12.48
N ALA A 77 3.71 9.26 -12.78
CA ALA A 77 3.15 9.58 -14.10
C ALA A 77 2.77 11.07 -14.20
N ASP A 78 2.40 11.53 -15.40
CA ASP A 78 2.09 12.95 -15.64
C ASP A 78 0.87 13.46 -14.86
N ARG A 79 -0.03 12.56 -14.45
CA ARG A 79 -1.27 12.90 -13.74
C ARG A 79 -1.24 12.56 -12.25
N GLY A 80 -0.12 12.05 -11.73
CA GLY A 80 -0.02 11.62 -10.33
C GLY A 80 0.88 10.41 -10.13
N VAL A 81 0.61 9.62 -9.09
CA VAL A 81 1.43 8.46 -8.74
C VAL A 81 0.60 7.19 -8.79
N THR A 82 1.05 6.22 -9.58
CA THR A 82 0.51 4.85 -9.58
C THR A 82 1.31 4.02 -8.59
N ILE A 83 0.59 3.32 -7.70
CA ILE A 83 1.16 2.51 -6.64
C ILE A 83 0.68 1.08 -6.82
N THR A 84 1.61 0.14 -6.90
CA THR A 84 1.33 -1.29 -6.88
C THR A 84 1.90 -1.89 -5.60
N ALA A 85 1.11 -2.70 -4.89
CA ALA A 85 1.60 -3.52 -3.78
C ALA A 85 1.41 -5.01 -4.08
N THR A 86 2.43 -5.82 -3.79
CA THR A 86 2.39 -7.28 -3.85
C THR A 86 2.66 -7.86 -2.47
N THR A 87 1.70 -8.59 -1.90
CA THR A 87 1.82 -9.27 -0.61
C THR A 87 1.98 -10.78 -0.79
N ARG A 88 2.71 -11.43 0.12
CA ARG A 88 2.85 -12.90 0.13
C ARG A 88 2.81 -13.45 1.55
N THR A 89 2.26 -14.65 1.70
CA THR A 89 2.22 -15.43 2.95
C THR A 89 2.19 -16.94 2.67
N ALA A 90 2.26 -17.75 3.72
CA ALA A 90 1.79 -19.13 3.71
C ALA A 90 0.77 -19.30 4.86
N ASP A 91 -0.53 -19.27 4.54
CA ASP A 91 -1.61 -19.27 5.54
C ASP A 91 -2.92 -19.88 5.00
N ARG A 92 -3.98 -19.87 5.80
CA ARG A 92 -5.29 -20.49 5.56
C ARG A 92 -6.26 -19.59 4.78
N THR A 93 -5.95 -18.31 4.61
CA THR A 93 -6.77 -17.34 3.90
C THR A 93 -5.93 -16.40 3.04
N GLY A 94 -6.57 -15.78 2.04
CA GLY A 94 -5.94 -14.84 1.09
C GLY A 94 -5.33 -13.60 1.74
N VAL A 95 -4.50 -12.88 0.96
CA VAL A 95 -3.80 -11.64 1.38
C VAL A 95 -4.10 -10.43 0.50
N GLU A 96 -5.22 -10.49 -0.22
CA GLU A 96 -5.74 -9.41 -1.07
C GLU A 96 -6.07 -8.17 -0.25
N MET A 97 -6.58 -8.33 0.96
CA MET A 97 -6.90 -7.22 1.85
C MET A 97 -5.64 -6.46 2.28
N GLU A 98 -4.55 -7.17 2.59
CA GLU A 98 -3.27 -6.55 2.93
C GLU A 98 -2.68 -5.80 1.73
N ALA A 99 -2.83 -6.31 0.51
CA ALA A 99 -2.40 -5.60 -0.70
C ALA A 99 -3.23 -4.33 -0.94
N LEU A 100 -4.56 -4.41 -0.78
CA LEU A 100 -5.47 -3.27 -0.94
C LEU A 100 -5.22 -2.19 0.12
N VAL A 101 -5.05 -2.59 1.38
CA VAL A 101 -4.73 -1.66 2.48
C VAL A 101 -3.36 -1.02 2.27
N ALA A 102 -2.34 -1.78 1.84
CA ALA A 102 -1.04 -1.22 1.51
C ALA A 102 -1.14 -0.12 0.45
N VAL A 103 -1.84 -0.39 -0.66
CA VAL A 103 -2.08 0.61 -1.71
C VAL A 103 -2.84 1.81 -1.16
N GLY A 104 -3.95 1.59 -0.45
CA GLY A 104 -4.78 2.67 0.10
C GLY A 104 -4.00 3.60 1.04
N VAL A 105 -3.23 3.04 1.96
CA VAL A 105 -2.40 3.82 2.89
C VAL A 105 -1.28 4.56 2.15
N ALA A 106 -0.67 3.95 1.14
CA ALA A 106 0.34 4.60 0.32
C ALA A 106 -0.23 5.81 -0.46
N LEU A 107 -1.42 5.68 -1.03
CA LEU A 107 -2.12 6.76 -1.73
C LEU A 107 -2.38 7.94 -0.80
N LEU A 108 -2.87 7.66 0.42
CA LEU A 108 -3.10 8.68 1.45
C LEU A 108 -1.78 9.35 1.89
N ALA A 109 -0.70 8.58 2.02
CA ALA A 109 0.62 9.11 2.36
C ALA A 109 1.16 10.04 1.27
N VAL A 110 1.08 9.65 -0.02
CA VAL A 110 1.49 10.54 -1.13
C VAL A 110 0.68 11.84 -1.09
N TYR A 111 -0.65 11.74 -0.91
CA TYR A 111 -1.50 12.92 -0.83
C TYR A 111 -1.13 13.81 0.36
N ASP A 112 -0.94 13.26 1.56
CA ASP A 112 -0.54 14.04 2.74
C ASP A 112 0.80 14.75 2.54
N MET A 113 1.74 14.11 1.87
CA MET A 113 3.06 14.68 1.57
C MET A 113 2.97 15.85 0.58
N CYS A 114 2.03 15.80 -0.38
CA CYS A 114 1.95 16.77 -1.47
C CYS A 114 0.86 17.84 -1.32
N LYS A 115 -0.11 17.70 -0.40
CA LYS A 115 -1.33 18.55 -0.33
C LYS A 115 -1.10 20.06 -0.12
N ALA A 116 0.13 20.48 0.18
CA ALA A 116 0.50 21.87 0.40
C ALA A 116 1.22 22.51 -0.82
N VAL A 117 1.44 21.74 -1.88
CA VAL A 117 1.96 22.21 -3.19
C VAL A 117 0.79 22.61 -4.07
#